data_AF-W4VNY2-F1
#
_entry.id   AF-W4VNY2-F1
#
_cell.length_a   1.000
_cell.length_b   1.000
_cell.length_c   1.000
_cell.angle_alpha   90.00
_cell.angle_beta   90.00
_cell.angle_gamma   90.00
#
_symmetry.space_group_name_H-M   'P 1'
#
loop_
_entity.id
_entity.type
_entity.pdbx_description
1 polymer ?
#
loop_
_entity_poly.entity_id
_entity_poly.type
_entity_poly.pdbx_seq_one_letter_code
_entity_poly.pdbx_strand_id
1 'polypeptide(L)'
;MQQLAKPGKTLLGSDSHTCANGCMGMLAIGAGGIDVAMAMAGEPYYIKMPKVLGVKLTGKLLDWVSAKDVILEMLRRYDVKGGVGKIIEYYGPGVKELSAMDRHVIANMGGQN
;
A
#
# COMPACT_ATOMS: atom_id res chain seq x y z
N MET A 1 -3.04 7.78 8.45
CA MET A 1 -2.19 8.70 7.68
C MET A 1 -1.79 9.94 8.46
N GLN A 2 -2.74 10.79 8.88
CA GLN A 2 -2.44 12.13 9.41
C GLN A 2 -1.60 12.20 10.70
N GLN A 3 -1.56 11.14 11.52
CA GLN A 3 -0.88 11.17 12.82
C GLN A 3 0.25 10.14 12.95
N LEU A 4 0.07 8.95 12.37
CA LEU A 4 0.95 7.79 12.60
C LEU A 4 1.87 7.49 11.41
N ALA A 5 1.57 8.00 10.21
CA ALA A 5 2.34 7.64 9.02
C ALA A 5 3.67 8.42 8.99
N LYS A 6 4.78 7.68 8.94
CA LYS A 6 6.13 8.24 8.94
C LYS A 6 7.02 7.48 7.95
N PRO A 7 7.66 8.17 6.98
CA PRO A 7 8.56 7.52 6.03
C PRO A 7 9.64 6.68 6.72
N GLY A 8 9.92 5.50 6.17
CA GLY A 8 10.96 4.59 6.67
C GLY A 8 10.64 3.89 7.99
N LYS A 9 9.43 4.05 8.52
CA LYS A 9 8.94 3.27 9.67
C LYS A 9 8.10 2.08 9.21
N THR A 10 7.82 1.19 10.15
CA THR A 10 6.92 0.06 9.98
C THR A 10 5.69 0.25 10.85
N LEU A 11 4.52 -0.09 10.34
CA LEU A 11 3.25 -0.07 11.08
C LEU A 11 2.57 -1.44 10.94
N LEU A 12 2.18 -2.02 12.07
CA LEU A 12 1.34 -3.21 12.13
C LEU A 12 -0.05 -2.78 12.61
N GLY A 13 -1.10 -3.23 11.93
CA GLY A 13 -2.48 -2.89 12.30
C GLY A 13 -3.41 -4.08 12.11
N SER A 14 -4.49 -4.14 12.89
CA SER A 14 -5.45 -5.25 12.86
C SER A 14 -6.46 -5.17 11.71
N ASP A 15 -6.37 -4.14 10.87
CA ASP A 15 -7.26 -3.91 9.73
C ASP A 15 -6.53 -4.19 8.41
N SER A 16 -7.23 -4.75 7.43
CA SER A 16 -6.66 -5.09 6.12
C SER A 16 -6.22 -3.87 5.32
N HIS A 17 -6.86 -2.72 5.54
CA HIS A 17 -6.54 -1.45 4.88
C HIS A 17 -5.43 -0.66 5.60
N THR A 18 -4.76 -1.27 6.60
CA THR A 18 -3.55 -0.68 7.22
C THR A 18 -2.51 -0.27 6.16
N CYS A 19 -2.42 -1.01 5.06
CA CYS A 19 -1.58 -0.73 3.89
C CYS A 19 -1.76 0.68 3.30
N ALA A 20 -2.90 1.34 3.52
CA ALA A 20 -3.16 2.71 3.08
C ALA A 20 -2.16 3.72 3.65
N ASN A 21 -1.51 3.43 4.78
CA ASN A 21 -0.45 4.28 5.35
C ASN A 21 0.87 4.21 4.56
N GLY A 22 1.00 3.26 3.63
CA GLY A 22 2.14 3.16 2.71
C GLY A 22 2.28 4.33 1.75
N CYS A 23 1.21 5.11 1.54
CA CYS A 23 1.25 6.34 0.73
C CYS A 23 2.29 7.37 1.19
N MET A 24 2.74 7.29 2.45
CA MET A 24 3.77 8.14 3.05
C MET A 24 5.15 7.46 3.12
N GLY A 25 5.41 6.42 2.32
CA GLY A 25 6.71 5.73 2.32
C GLY A 25 6.99 4.91 3.57
N MET A 26 5.93 4.43 4.24
CA MET A 26 5.97 3.55 5.40
C MET A 26 5.67 2.12 4.98
N LEU A 27 6.29 1.12 5.62
CA LEU A 27 5.87 -0.27 5.45
C LEU A 27 4.69 -0.56 6.40
N ALA A 28 3.47 -0.49 5.88
CA ALA A 28 2.26 -0.69 6.68
C ALA A 28 1.60 -2.03 6.33
N ILE A 29 1.44 -2.90 7.34
CA ILE A 29 1.01 -4.30 7.18
C ILE A 29 -0.25 -4.53 8.00
N GLY A 30 -1.29 -5.06 7.36
CA GLY A 30 -2.45 -5.62 8.05
C GLY A 30 -2.12 -7.01 8.59
N ALA A 31 -2.41 -7.28 9.85
CA ALA A 31 -2.16 -8.55 10.51
C ALA A 31 -3.35 -8.97 11.38
N GLY A 32 -3.35 -10.23 11.83
CA GLY A 32 -4.40 -10.72 12.73
C GLY A 32 -4.35 -10.01 14.09
N GLY A 33 -5.48 -9.97 14.79
CA GLY A 33 -5.56 -9.36 16.12
C GLY A 33 -4.57 -9.98 17.12
N ILE A 34 -4.32 -11.29 17.02
CA ILE A 34 -3.34 -11.99 17.85
C ILE A 34 -1.92 -11.53 17.51
N ASP A 35 -1.56 -11.43 16.23
CA ASP A 35 -0.22 -10.98 15.82
C ASP A 35 0.07 -9.55 16.32
N VAL A 36 -0.94 -8.68 16.25
CA VAL A 36 -0.85 -7.31 16.79
C VAL A 36 -0.69 -7.33 18.31
N ALA A 37 -1.47 -8.15 19.02
CA ALA A 37 -1.36 -8.27 20.47
C ALA A 37 0.02 -8.80 20.91
N MET A 38 0.56 -9.78 20.20
CA MET A 38 1.90 -10.32 20.44
C MET A 38 2.98 -9.25 20.20
N ALA A 39 2.89 -8.52 19.09
CA ALA A 39 3.79 -7.40 18.82
C ALA A 39 3.72 -6.31 19.91
N MET A 40 2.53 -6.02 20.44
CA MET A 40 2.34 -5.11 21.56
C MET A 40 2.94 -5.65 22.87
N ALA A 41 2.95 -6.98 23.05
CA ALA A 41 3.60 -7.64 24.19
C ALA A 41 5.14 -7.66 24.08
N GLY A 42 5.71 -7.15 22.98
CA GLY A 42 7.15 -7.13 22.74
C GLY A 42 7.68 -8.34 21.99
N GLU A 43 6.80 -9.24 21.55
CA GLU A 43 7.18 -10.42 20.78
C GLU A 43 7.43 -10.07 19.31
N PRO A 44 8.34 -10.78 18.63
CA PRO A 44 8.66 -10.53 17.23
C PRO A 44 7.49 -10.89 16.30
N TYR A 45 7.23 -10.01 15.32
CA TYR A 45 6.31 -10.30 14.23
C TYR A 45 7.06 -10.92 13.05
N TYR A 46 6.65 -12.13 12.66
CA TYR A 46 7.27 -12.87 11.55
C TYR A 46 6.41 -12.77 10.29
N ILE A 47 7.05 -12.42 9.18
CA ILE A 47 6.44 -12.43 7.85
C ILE A 47 7.26 -13.27 6.89
N LYS A 48 6.57 -13.96 5.98
CA LYS A 48 7.22 -14.53 4.81
C LYS A 48 7.71 -13.37 3.93
N MET A 49 9.00 -13.38 3.58
CA MET A 49 9.59 -12.34 2.73
C MET A 49 8.77 -12.17 1.44
N PRO A 50 8.11 -11.01 1.25
CA PRO A 50 7.29 -10.79 0.06
C PRO A 50 8.17 -10.50 -1.15
N LYS A 51 7.65 -10.80 -2.34
CA LYS A 51 8.25 -10.28 -3.58
C LYS A 51 7.86 -8.82 -3.77
N VAL A 52 8.62 -8.06 -4.55
CA VAL A 52 8.24 -6.69 -4.90
C VAL A 52 7.69 -6.68 -6.34
N LEU A 53 6.47 -6.16 -6.50
CA LEU A 53 5.88 -5.86 -7.79
C LEU A 53 6.03 -4.35 -8.05
N GLY A 54 7.00 -3.98 -8.88
CA GLY A 54 7.24 -2.59 -9.24
C GLY A 54 6.24 -2.10 -10.30
N VAL A 55 5.51 -1.04 -10.00
CA VAL A 55 4.58 -0.37 -10.91
C VAL A 55 5.14 1.00 -11.29
N LYS A 56 5.60 1.13 -12.54
CA LYS A 56 6.14 2.38 -13.05
C LYS A 56 5.02 3.30 -13.55
N LEU A 57 4.81 4.42 -12.87
CA LEU A 57 3.89 5.47 -13.30
C LEU A 57 4.61 6.51 -14.15
N THR A 58 4.02 6.84 -15.29
CA THR A 58 4.54 7.82 -16.26
C THR A 58 3.45 8.77 -16.72
N GLY A 59 3.82 10.02 -17.05
CA GLY A 59 2.86 11.04 -17.44
C GLY A 59 2.11 11.63 -16.23
N LYS A 60 0.97 12.27 -16.52
CA LYS A 60 0.06 12.88 -15.53
C LYS A 60 -1.35 12.34 -15.75
N LEU A 61 -2.17 12.38 -14.71
CA LEU A 61 -3.60 12.07 -14.85
C LEU A 61 -4.25 13.09 -15.80
N LEU A 62 -5.10 12.59 -16.70
CA LEU A 62 -5.90 13.43 -17.60
C LEU A 62 -7.13 13.96 -16.86
N ASP A 63 -7.78 14.98 -17.42
CA ASP A 63 -9.06 15.46 -16.90
C ASP A 63 -10.04 14.30 -16.79
N TRP A 64 -10.80 14.28 -15.68
CA TRP A 64 -11.73 13.20 -15.32
C TRP A 64 -11.11 11.83 -15.01
N VAL A 65 -9.79 11.71 -15.00
CA VAL A 65 -9.07 10.53 -14.53
C VAL A 65 -8.50 10.80 -13.14
N SER A 66 -8.73 9.88 -12.22
CA SER A 66 -8.35 9.99 -10.82
C SER A 66 -7.40 8.87 -10.40
N ALA A 67 -6.85 8.99 -9.19
CA ALA A 67 -6.07 7.93 -8.56
C ALA A 67 -6.86 6.61 -8.40
N LYS A 68 -8.19 6.69 -8.33
CA LYS A 68 -9.07 5.52 -8.30
C LYS A 68 -8.97 4.71 -9.58
N ASP A 69 -8.87 5.38 -10.73
CA ASP A 69 -8.78 4.72 -12.03
C ASP A 69 -7.46 3.98 -12.19
N VAL A 70 -6.36 4.51 -11.62
CA VAL A 70 -5.06 3.83 -11.59
C VAL A 70 -5.15 2.49 -10.85
N ILE A 71 -5.79 2.46 -9.68
CA ILE A 71 -5.86 1.24 -8.88
C ILE A 71 -6.90 0.25 -9.43
N LEU A 72 -7.98 0.73 -10.06
CA LEU A 72 -8.91 -0.13 -10.80
C LEU A 72 -8.28 -0.75 -12.05
N GLU A 73 -7.38 -0.02 -12.73
CA GLU A 73 -6.61 -0.57 -13.84
C GLU A 73 -5.62 -1.66 -13.36
N MET A 74 -5.05 -1.50 -12.16
CA MET A 74 -4.26 -2.56 -11.54
C MET A 74 -5.10 -3.81 -11.27
N LEU A 75 -6.30 -3.64 -10.71
CA LEU A 75 -7.24 -4.74 -10.47
C LEU A 75 -7.61 -5.46 -11.77
N ARG A 76 -7.86 -4.70 -12.84
CA ARG A 76 -8.16 -5.26 -14.16
C ARG A 76 -7.00 -6.09 -14.74
N ARG A 77 -5.76 -5.71 -14.48
CA ARG A 77 -4.56 -6.39 -15.03
C ARG A 77 -4.14 -7.61 -14.25
N TYR A 78 -4.29 -7.57 -12.93
CA TYR A 78 -3.70 -8.55 -12.02
C TYR A 78 -4.74 -9.39 -11.26
N ASP A 79 -6.02 -9.01 -11.35
CA ASP A 79 -7.14 -9.62 -10.63
C ASP A 79 -6.94 -9.58 -9.10
N VAL A 80 -7.87 -10.14 -8.32
CA VAL A 80 -7.84 -10.15 -6.85
C VAL A 80 -6.72 -11.01 -6.24
N LYS A 81 -5.93 -11.71 -7.07
CA LYS A 81 -4.85 -12.62 -6.65
C LYS A 81 -3.46 -12.10 -7.01
N GLY A 82 -3.37 -10.99 -7.72
CA GLY A 82 -2.14 -10.44 -8.27
C GLY A 82 -1.09 -10.02 -7.25
N GLY A 83 -1.51 -9.54 -6.09
CA GLY A 83 -0.70 -9.01 -5.00
C GLY A 83 -0.46 -10.01 -3.88
N VAL A 84 -1.03 -11.22 -3.96
CA VAL A 84 -0.80 -12.27 -2.96
C VAL A 84 0.70 -12.56 -2.84
N GLY A 85 1.23 -12.38 -1.62
CA GLY A 85 2.65 -12.57 -1.30
C GLY A 85 3.59 -11.52 -1.89
N LYS A 86 3.06 -10.36 -2.29
CA LYS A 86 3.84 -9.26 -2.88
C LYS A 86 3.59 -7.93 -2.18
N ILE A 87 4.58 -7.06 -2.20
CA ILE A 87 4.44 -5.63 -1.96
C ILE A 87 4.34 -4.96 -3.32
N ILE A 88 3.29 -4.17 -3.55
CA ILE A 88 3.15 -3.36 -4.75
C ILE A 88 3.85 -2.01 -4.50
N GLU A 89 4.91 -1.74 -5.25
CA GLU A 89 5.72 -0.53 -5.10
C GLU A 89 5.55 0.37 -6.33
N TYR A 90 4.99 1.56 -6.12
CA TYR A 90 4.79 2.54 -7.19
C TYR A 90 6.01 3.45 -7.31
N TYR A 91 6.58 3.55 -8.51
CA TYR A 91 7.77 4.35 -8.78
C TYR A 91 7.67 5.08 -10.12
N GLY A 92 8.65 5.95 -10.42
CA GLY A 92 8.73 6.69 -11.68
C GLY A 92 8.22 8.13 -11.61
N PRO A 93 8.33 8.89 -12.73
CA PRO A 93 8.06 10.32 -12.74
C PRO A 93 6.60 10.67 -12.42
N GLY A 94 5.64 9.81 -12.81
CA GLY A 94 4.22 10.08 -12.58
C GLY A 94 3.80 10.08 -11.11
N VAL A 95 4.62 9.51 -10.21
CA VAL A 95 4.35 9.57 -8.75
C VAL A 95 4.39 11.01 -8.24
N LYS A 96 5.21 11.88 -8.85
CA LYS A 96 5.33 13.30 -8.47
C LYS A 96 4.05 14.09 -8.77
N GLU A 97 3.27 13.65 -9.75
CA GLU A 97 1.99 14.26 -10.14
C GLU A 97 0.83 13.87 -9.21
N LEU A 98 1.02 12.86 -8.37
CA LEU A 98 0.00 12.41 -7.42
C LEU A 98 0.11 13.15 -6.09
N SER A 99 -1.01 13.68 -5.60
CA SER A 99 -1.09 14.22 -4.25
C SER A 99 -0.91 13.12 -3.19
N ALA A 100 -0.69 13.51 -1.94
CA ALA A 100 -0.60 12.55 -0.84
C ALA A 100 -1.90 11.73 -0.68
N MET A 101 -3.06 12.35 -0.95
CA MET A 101 -4.36 11.68 -0.90
C MET A 101 -4.57 10.74 -2.10
N ASP A 102 -4.08 11.10 -3.28
CA ASP A 102 -4.12 10.20 -4.45
C ASP A 102 -3.33 8.91 -4.18
N ARG A 103 -2.14 9.06 -3.62
CA ARG A 103 -1.31 7.92 -3.19
C ARG A 103 -2.02 7.10 -2.11
N HIS A 104 -2.75 7.74 -1.21
CA HIS A 104 -3.55 7.06 -0.19
C HIS A 104 -4.66 6.21 -0.81
N VAL A 105 -5.40 6.73 -1.79
CA VAL A 105 -6.43 5.97 -2.52
C VAL A 105 -5.85 4.73 -3.19
N ILE A 106 -4.70 4.88 -3.85
CA ILE A 106 -4.01 3.78 -4.53
C ILE A 106 -3.53 2.73 -3.51
N ALA A 107 -2.84 3.16 -2.45
CA ALA A 107 -2.31 2.26 -1.43
C ALA A 107 -3.43 1.52 -0.67
N ASN A 108 -4.53 2.21 -0.38
CA ASN A 108 -5.68 1.65 0.33
C ASN A 108 -6.30 0.46 -0.41
N MET A 109 -6.38 0.56 -1.74
CA MET A 109 -6.93 -0.50 -2.56
C MET A 109 -5.90 -1.54 -3.03
N GLY A 110 -4.65 -1.41 -2.58
CA GLY A 110 -3.58 -2.36 -2.89
C GLY A 110 -3.81 -3.74 -2.30
N GLY A 111 -4.51 -3.83 -1.17
CA GLY A 111 -4.83 -5.10 -0.51
C GLY A 111 -5.87 -5.97 -1.25
N GLN A 112 -6.59 -5.40 -2.22
CA GLN A 112 -7.56 -6.13 -3.06
C GLN A 112 -6.98 -6.60 -4.39
N ASN A 113 -5.71 -6.29 -4.69
CA ASN A 113 -5.04 -6.63 -5.94
C ASN A 113 -4.09 -7.81 -5.82
#